data_AF-A0A1V5ACA5-F1
#
_entry.id   AF-A0A1V5ACA5-F1
#
_cell.length_a   1.000
_cell.length_b   1.000
_cell.length_c   1.000
_cell.angle_alpha   90.00
_cell.angle_beta   90.00
_cell.angle_gamma   90.00
#
_symmetry.space_group_name_H-M   'P 1'
#
loop_
_entity.id
_entity.type
_entity.pdbx_description
1 polymer ?
#
loop_
_entity_poly.entity_id
_entity_poly.type
_entity_poly.pdbx_seq_one_letter_code
_entity_poly.pdbx_strand_id
1 'polypeptide(L)'
;MSEKDKPCCTAEALRRIRQVDVGGITVGLAMLDDIIDEVQGLHLASKDAIGEELLKRVKVYNYIPPAVTEKYRIALLREYEKKVTP
;
A
#
# COMPACT_ATOMS: atom_id res chain seq x y z
N MET A 1 -1.58 -19.21 4.85
CA MET A 1 -0.27 -18.61 4.54
C MET A 1 0.31 -19.43 3.41
N SER A 2 0.25 -18.91 2.18
CA SER A 2 0.74 -19.63 1.01
C SER A 2 2.26 -19.51 0.97
N GLU A 3 2.98 -20.49 0.44
CA GLU A 3 4.47 -20.53 0.41
C GLU A 3 5.15 -19.31 -0.27
N LYS A 4 4.38 -18.45 -0.95
CA LYS A 4 4.85 -17.21 -1.59
C LYS A 4 5.16 -16.05 -0.62
N ASP A 5 4.69 -16.12 0.62
CA ASP A 5 4.78 -15.00 1.56
C ASP A 5 6.13 -14.86 2.27
N LYS A 6 6.93 -15.94 2.39
CA LYS A 6 8.20 -15.89 3.11
C LYS A 6 9.34 -15.46 2.16
N PRO A 7 10.00 -14.32 2.40
CA PRO A 7 11.16 -13.93 1.60
C PRO A 7 12.31 -14.92 1.81
N CYS A 8 13.03 -15.27 0.74
CA CYS A 8 14.16 -16.20 0.79
C CYS A 8 15.34 -15.64 1.60
N CYS A 9 15.43 -14.31 1.71
CA CYS A 9 16.47 -13.61 2.47
C CYS A 9 16.03 -12.21 2.90
N THR A 10 16.78 -11.58 3.80
CA THR A 10 16.55 -10.19 4.24
C THR A 10 16.58 -9.21 3.06
N ALA A 11 17.46 -9.42 2.09
CA ALA A 11 17.55 -8.55 0.92
C ALA A 11 16.27 -8.59 0.08
N GLU A 12 15.64 -9.76 -0.09
CA GLU A 12 14.35 -9.87 -0.76
C GLU A 12 13.24 -9.22 0.06
N ALA A 13 13.22 -9.42 1.38
CA ALA A 13 12.26 -8.78 2.27
C ALA A 13 12.29 -7.24 2.13
N LEU A 14 13.50 -6.66 2.08
CA LEU A 14 13.68 -5.21 1.89
C LEU A 14 13.25 -4.73 0.50
N ARG A 15 13.38 -5.55 -0.55
CA ARG A 15 12.88 -5.22 -1.91
C ARG A 15 11.36 -5.13 -1.99
N ARG A 16 10.65 -5.78 -1.06
CA ARG A 16 9.17 -5.70 -0.96
C ARG A 16 8.70 -4.43 -0.24
N ILE A 17 9.61 -3.58 0.25
CA ILE A 17 9.28 -2.26 0.79
C ILE A 17 9.24 -1.25 -0.35
N ARG A 18 8.07 -0.66 -0.60
CA ARG A 18 7.89 0.41 -1.58
C ARG A 18 8.19 1.76 -0.94
N GLN A 19 8.99 2.59 -1.61
CA GLN A 19 9.13 3.99 -1.23
C GLN A 19 7.99 4.81 -1.83
N VAL A 20 7.29 5.57 -0.98
CA VAL A 20 6.14 6.40 -1.35
C VAL A 20 6.31 7.80 -0.79
N ASP A 21 6.12 8.80 -1.65
CA ASP A 21 5.99 10.19 -1.21
C ASP A 21 4.62 10.41 -0.56
N VAL A 22 4.62 10.76 0.73
CA VAL A 22 3.44 11.08 1.51
C VAL A 22 3.50 12.53 1.97
N GLY A 23 2.93 13.42 1.16
CA GLY A 23 2.88 14.85 1.45
C GLY A 23 4.27 15.49 1.57
N GLY A 24 5.21 15.13 0.68
CA GLY A 24 6.57 15.67 0.61
C GLY A 24 7.61 14.87 1.38
N ILE A 25 7.21 13.81 2.10
CA ILE A 25 8.12 12.96 2.87
C ILE A 25 8.14 11.55 2.24
N THR A 26 9.32 11.06 1.92
CA THR A 26 9.48 9.67 1.44
C THR A 26 9.41 8.70 2.60
N VAL A 27 8.48 7.75 2.53
CA VAL A 27 8.24 6.71 3.54
C VAL A 27 8.34 5.33 2.90
N GLY A 28 8.92 4.36 3.60
CA GLY A 28 8.89 2.96 3.21
C GLY A 28 7.62 2.27 3.69
N LEU A 29 6.86 1.66 2.78
CA LEU A 29 5.65 0.88 3.08
C LEU A 29 5.87 -0.59 2.76
N ALA A 30 5.72 -1.44 3.77
CA ALA A 30 5.75 -2.88 3.61
C ALA A 30 4.46 -3.37 2.93
N MET A 31 4.59 -4.41 2.10
CA MET A 31 3.48 -5.14 1.46
C MET A 31 2.61 -4.31 0.51
N LEU A 32 3.03 -3.10 0.12
CA LEU A 32 2.16 -2.18 -0.62
C LEU A 32 1.70 -2.75 -1.97
N ASP A 33 2.58 -3.43 -2.71
CA ASP A 33 2.23 -4.02 -4.00
C ASP A 33 1.18 -5.12 -3.86
N ASP A 34 1.36 -6.03 -2.90
CA ASP A 34 0.40 -7.10 -2.60
C ASP A 34 -0.95 -6.50 -2.17
N ILE A 35 -0.94 -5.50 -1.28
CA ILE A 35 -2.16 -4.80 -0.85
C ILE A 35 -2.89 -4.17 -2.04
N ILE A 36 -2.16 -3.54 -2.98
CA ILE A 36 -2.77 -2.96 -4.17
C ILE A 36 -3.42 -4.05 -5.04
N ASP A 37 -2.76 -5.19 -5.27
CA ASP A 37 -3.31 -6.30 -6.06
C ASP A 37 -4.58 -6.85 -5.43
N GLU A 38 -4.56 -7.08 -4.12
CA GLU A 38 -5.73 -7.59 -3.43
C GLU A 38 -6.90 -6.59 -3.43
N VAL A 39 -6.65 -5.28 -3.29
CA VAL A 39 -7.69 -4.24 -3.37
C VAL A 39 -8.23 -4.11 -4.79
N GLN A 40 -7.37 -4.21 -5.81
CA GLN A 40 -7.80 -4.22 -7.21
C GLN A 40 -8.74 -5.39 -7.48
N GLY A 41 -8.45 -6.58 -6.92
CA GLY A 41 -9.29 -7.77 -7.02
C GLY A 41 -10.67 -7.66 -6.35
N LEU A 42 -10.92 -6.63 -5.53
CA LEU A 42 -12.24 -6.38 -4.94
C LEU A 42 -13.20 -5.65 -5.89
N HIS A 43 -12.69 -5.07 -6.99
CA HIS A 43 -13.51 -4.31 -7.95
C HIS A 43 -14.38 -3.22 -7.30
N LEU A 44 -13.83 -2.48 -6.34
CA LEU A 44 -14.54 -1.40 -5.64
C LEU A 44 -14.94 -0.27 -6.61
N ALA A 45 -16.14 0.28 -6.42
CA ALA A 45 -16.79 1.16 -7.39
C ALA A 45 -16.33 2.63 -7.37
N SER A 46 -15.59 3.07 -6.33
CA SER A 46 -15.21 4.48 -6.18
C SER A 46 -13.79 4.65 -5.62
N LYS A 47 -13.16 5.77 -5.96
CA LYS A 47 -11.83 6.15 -5.42
C LYS A 47 -11.86 6.27 -3.90
N ASP A 48 -12.93 6.77 -3.31
CA ASP A 48 -13.04 6.83 -1.86
C ASP A 48 -13.09 5.44 -1.23
N ALA A 49 -13.88 4.51 -1.78
CA ALA A 49 -13.92 3.13 -1.28
C ALA A 49 -12.55 2.43 -1.42
N ILE A 50 -11.86 2.64 -2.54
CA ILE A 50 -10.50 2.13 -2.76
C ILE A 50 -9.53 2.72 -1.73
N GLY A 51 -9.56 4.03 -1.52
CA GLY A 51 -8.67 4.72 -0.58
C GLY A 51 -8.85 4.26 0.87
N GLU A 52 -10.10 4.07 1.29
CA GLU A 52 -10.42 3.56 2.63
C GLU A 52 -9.96 2.11 2.82
N GLU A 53 -10.17 1.23 1.83
CA GLU A 53 -9.73 -0.15 1.93
C GLU A 53 -8.19 -0.27 1.87
N LEU A 54 -7.51 0.53 1.04
CA LEU A 54 -6.04 0.63 1.05
C LEU A 54 -5.53 1.06 2.43
N LEU A 55 -6.08 2.12 3.01
CA LEU A 55 -5.70 2.59 4.34
C LEU A 55 -5.87 1.51 5.40
N LYS A 56 -7.01 0.82 5.39
CA LYS A 56 -7.33 -0.25 6.33
C LYS A 56 -6.29 -1.37 6.28
N ARG A 57 -5.90 -1.81 5.08
CA ARG A 57 -4.91 -2.90 4.91
C ARG A 57 -3.49 -2.45 5.20
N VAL A 58 -3.09 -1.25 4.76
CA VAL A 58 -1.75 -0.72 5.03
C VAL A 58 -1.50 -0.57 6.53
N LYS A 59 -2.51 -0.18 7.32
CA LYS A 59 -2.44 -0.09 8.78
C LYS A 59 -2.18 -1.43 9.49
N VAL A 60 -2.42 -2.57 8.84
CA VAL A 60 -2.12 -3.90 9.40
C VAL A 60 -0.61 -4.13 9.49
N TYR A 61 0.14 -3.63 8.50
CA TYR A 61 1.57 -3.87 8.36
C TYR A 61 2.44 -2.65 8.67
N ASN A 62 1.84 -1.45 8.72
CA ASN A 62 2.55 -0.18 8.85
C ASN A 62 1.85 0.72 9.87
N TYR A 63 2.62 1.51 10.61
CA TYR A 63 2.07 2.57 11.46
C TYR A 63 1.73 3.81 10.63
N ILE A 64 0.48 4.28 10.72
CA ILE A 64 0.04 5.54 10.13
C ILE A 64 -0.37 6.48 11.28
N PRO A 65 0.33 7.61 11.51
CA PRO A 65 -0.08 8.55 12.53
C PRO A 65 -1.47 9.13 12.21
N PRO A 66 -2.41 9.17 13.19
CA PRO A 66 -3.78 9.62 12.94
C PRO A 66 -3.87 11.00 12.27
N ALA A 67 -3.01 11.94 12.69
CA ALA A 67 -2.96 13.32 12.21
C ALA A 67 -2.64 13.47 10.70
N VAL A 68 -2.12 12.42 10.05
CA VAL A 68 -1.74 12.45 8.63
C VAL A 68 -2.44 11.37 7.81
N THR A 69 -3.49 10.73 8.36
CA THR A 69 -4.23 9.65 7.69
C THR A 69 -4.66 10.04 6.28
N GLU A 70 -5.16 11.27 6.09
CA GLU A 70 -5.61 11.74 4.78
C GLU A 70 -4.48 11.89 3.75
N LYS A 71 -3.28 12.32 4.18
CA LYS A 71 -2.10 12.37 3.31
C LYS A 71 -1.72 10.97 2.82
N TYR A 72 -1.83 9.98 3.71
CA TYR A 72 -1.63 8.58 3.34
C TYR A 72 -2.71 8.10 2.37
N ARG A 73 -4.00 8.41 2.59
CA ARG A 73 -5.07 8.03 1.65
C ARG A 73 -4.79 8.52 0.23
N ILE A 74 -4.44 9.80 0.11
CA ILE A 74 -4.12 10.43 -1.18
C ILE A 74 -2.90 9.75 -1.83
N ALA A 75 -1.83 9.54 -1.06
CA ALA A 75 -0.62 8.90 -1.57
C ALA A 75 -0.87 7.46 -2.01
N LEU A 76 -1.62 6.68 -1.23
CA LEU A 76 -1.97 5.29 -1.54
C LEU A 76 -2.84 5.20 -2.80
N LEU A 77 -3.83 6.07 -2.95
CA LEU A 77 -4.63 6.14 -4.17
C LEU A 77 -3.78 6.47 -5.40
N ARG A 78 -2.84 7.41 -5.28
CA ARG A 78 -1.90 7.74 -6.36
C ARG A 78 -1.05 6.53 -6.75
N GLU A 79 -0.54 5.77 -5.79
CA GLU A 79 0.27 4.57 -6.07
C GLU A 79 -0.57 3.42 -6.64
N TYR A 80 -1.82 3.27 -6.18
CA TYR A 80 -2.78 2.34 -6.77
C TYR A 80 -3.04 2.65 -8.25
N GLU A 81 -3.37 3.91 -8.57
CA GLU A 81 -3.65 4.33 -9.95
C GLU A 81 -2.44 4.12 -10.87
N LYS A 82 -1.22 4.43 -10.39
CA LYS A 82 0.03 4.18 -11.13
C LYS A 82 0.28 2.71 -11.42
N LYS A 83 -0.11 1.80 -10.52
CA LYS A 83 0.12 0.36 -10.67
C LYS A 83 -0.95 -0.31 -11.54
N VAL A 84 -2.18 0.14 -11.44
CA VAL A 84 -3.34 -0.45 -12.12
C VAL A 84 -3.52 0.09 -13.55
N THR A 85 -3.01 1.29 -13.83
CA THR A 85 -3.02 1.87 -15.18
C THR A 85 -1.74 1.44 -15.94
N PRO A 86 -1.85 0.91 -17.17
CA PRO A 86 -0.71 0.46 -17.97
C PRO A 86 0.21 1.59 -18.46
#